data_AF-A0A7V9AVI5-F1
#
_entry.id   AF-A0A7V9AVI5-F1
#
_cell.length_a   1.000
_cell.length_b   1.000
_cell.length_c   1.000
_cell.angle_alpha   90.00
_cell.angle_beta   90.00
_cell.angle_gamma   90.00
#
_symmetry.space_group_name_H-M   'P 1'
#
loop_
_entity.id
_entity.type
_entity.pdbx_description
1 polymer ?
#
loop_
_entity_poly.entity_id
_entity_poly.type
_entity_poly.pdbx_seq_one_letter_code
_entity_poly.pdbx_strand_id
1 'polypeptide(L)'
;MRAVFATVAIALAAAGGLWSRSTAATSGDGAGPDTTGQHVTTLTDQADLSVTVYNSDIALVRDVRNLRLPTGSFDLQFMDIAATVNPATVHFRSLTQPGAVGVLEQNYEYDLLEPEKLLRKYVGREVTLVRTRQEGGTTREEEVRALLLSYNNGPVWRIGKEIVTGLHADQIRFPELPGNLHSRPTLIWTLQNSGGTTHRVEASYLAGKLAWNADYVLTV
;
A
#
# COMPACT_ATOMS: atom_id res chain seq x y z
N MET A 1 46.43 9.96 -70.49
CA MET A 1 45.35 10.67 -71.22
C MET A 1 44.54 11.41 -70.16
N ARG A 2 44.71 12.73 -69.93
CA ARG A 2 44.10 13.90 -70.63
C ARG A 2 42.56 13.79 -70.68
N ALA A 3 41.70 14.74 -70.30
CA ALA A 3 41.77 16.18 -69.99
C ALA A 3 40.50 16.55 -69.17
N VAL A 4 40.54 17.47 -68.19
CA VAL A 4 40.07 18.89 -68.24
C VAL A 4 38.77 19.11 -69.03
N PHE A 5 37.72 19.64 -68.39
CA PHE A 5 37.13 20.98 -68.68
C PHE A 5 36.05 21.35 -67.65
N ALA A 6 36.13 22.60 -67.22
CA ALA A 6 35.19 23.32 -66.37
C ALA A 6 34.33 24.24 -67.23
N THR A 7 33.05 24.43 -66.91
CA THR A 7 32.38 25.75 -67.04
C THR A 7 31.03 25.83 -66.31
N VAL A 8 30.81 27.03 -65.80
CA VAL A 8 29.69 27.59 -65.04
C VAL A 8 28.68 28.26 -65.99
N ALA A 9 27.38 28.29 -65.65
CA ALA A 9 26.40 29.38 -65.87
C ALA A 9 25.00 28.92 -65.40
N ILE A 10 24.37 29.46 -64.35
CA ILE A 10 23.67 30.76 -64.17
C ILE A 10 22.21 30.79 -64.69
N ALA A 11 21.30 30.95 -63.71
CA ALA A 11 19.97 31.62 -63.69
C ALA A 11 18.83 31.07 -64.58
N LEU A 12 17.53 31.26 -64.29
CA LEU A 12 16.81 32.36 -63.65
C LEU A 12 15.38 31.92 -63.22
N ALA A 13 14.77 32.73 -62.34
CA ALA A 13 13.46 32.70 -61.66
C ALA A 13 12.19 32.08 -62.31
N ALA A 14 11.28 31.57 -61.45
CA ALA A 14 9.84 31.88 -61.50
C ALA A 14 9.06 31.47 -60.22
N ALA A 15 8.39 32.46 -59.63
CA ALA A 15 7.07 32.50 -58.99
C ALA A 15 6.50 31.30 -58.19
N GLY A 16 6.04 31.60 -56.97
CA GLY A 16 5.05 30.79 -56.28
C GLY A 16 4.85 31.25 -54.83
N GLY A 17 3.94 32.20 -54.61
CA GLY A 17 3.57 32.64 -53.27
C GLY A 17 2.88 31.53 -52.47
N LEU A 18 3.14 31.45 -51.17
CA LEU A 18 2.35 30.71 -50.21
C LEU A 18 2.30 31.45 -48.87
N TRP A 19 1.10 31.51 -48.34
CA TRP A 19 0.66 32.36 -47.24
C TRP A 19 1.33 31.99 -45.91
N SER A 20 1.81 33.00 -45.19
CA SER A 20 2.15 32.89 -43.77
C SER A 20 0.87 32.69 -42.94
N ARG A 21 0.64 31.47 -42.47
CA ARG A 21 -0.23 31.21 -41.32
C ARG A 21 0.61 31.20 -40.05
N SER A 22 0.66 32.33 -39.36
CA SER A 22 1.08 32.38 -37.96
C SER A 22 0.07 31.58 -37.14
N THR A 23 0.47 30.41 -36.65
CA THR A 23 -0.29 29.67 -35.63
C THR A 23 0.42 29.86 -34.31
N ALA A 24 -0.36 30.33 -33.34
CA ALA A 24 0.05 30.68 -32.00
C ALA A 24 0.67 29.47 -31.27
N ALA A 25 1.82 29.71 -30.64
CA ALA A 25 2.38 28.85 -29.62
C ALA A 25 1.38 28.81 -28.45
N THR A 26 0.59 27.74 -28.38
CA THR A 26 -0.03 27.32 -27.13
C THR A 26 1.07 26.65 -26.33
N SER A 27 1.51 27.32 -25.28
CA SER A 27 2.35 26.76 -24.23
C SER A 27 1.66 25.51 -23.70
N GLY A 28 2.16 24.35 -24.12
CA GLY A 28 1.89 23.07 -23.49
C GLY A 28 2.47 23.14 -22.09
N ASP A 29 1.60 23.41 -21.13
CA ASP A 29 1.89 23.20 -19.72
C ASP A 29 2.16 21.70 -19.55
N GLY A 30 3.42 21.37 -19.33
CA GLY A 30 3.90 20.02 -19.11
C GLY A 30 3.44 19.55 -17.74
N ALA A 31 2.17 19.16 -17.64
CA ALA A 31 1.72 18.27 -16.61
C ALA A 31 2.46 16.94 -16.81
N GLY A 32 3.59 16.80 -16.12
CA GLY A 32 4.22 15.50 -15.94
C GLY A 32 3.16 14.52 -15.41
N PRO A 33 3.18 13.25 -15.83
CA PRO A 33 2.30 12.29 -15.22
C PRO A 33 2.72 12.18 -13.75
N ASP A 34 1.89 12.69 -12.85
CA ASP A 34 1.91 12.33 -11.44
C ASP A 34 1.74 10.80 -11.37
N THR A 35 2.87 10.11 -11.42
CA THR A 35 2.97 8.67 -11.21
C THR A 35 2.97 8.42 -9.71
N THR A 36 1.95 8.93 -9.02
CA THR A 36 1.58 8.44 -7.70
C THR A 36 0.73 7.18 -7.90
N GLY A 37 1.25 6.23 -8.67
CA GLY A 37 0.70 4.89 -8.72
C GLY A 37 1.13 4.18 -7.45
N GLN A 38 0.18 3.75 -6.61
CA GLN A 38 0.52 2.88 -5.49
C GLN A 38 1.12 1.58 -6.05
N HIS A 39 2.40 1.32 -5.74
CA HIS A 39 3.01 0.04 -6.10
C HIS A 39 2.65 -0.97 -5.01
N VAL A 40 1.89 -1.99 -5.39
CA VAL A 40 1.40 -3.02 -4.46
C VAL A 40 1.95 -4.36 -4.90
N THR A 41 2.38 -5.18 -3.93
CA THR A 41 2.67 -6.58 -4.17
C THR A 41 1.88 -7.49 -3.24
N THR A 42 1.38 -8.58 -3.82
CA THR A 42 0.54 -9.58 -3.14
C THR A 42 1.12 -10.99 -3.35
N LEU A 43 0.42 -12.01 -2.88
CA LEU A 43 0.81 -13.41 -3.11
C LEU A 43 0.99 -13.79 -4.58
N THR A 44 0.38 -13.08 -5.55
CA THR A 44 0.55 -13.39 -6.97
C THR A 44 1.96 -13.15 -7.48
N ASP A 45 2.72 -12.28 -6.82
CA ASP A 45 4.09 -11.96 -7.20
C ASP A 45 5.12 -12.87 -6.52
N GLN A 46 4.66 -13.71 -5.58
CA GLN A 46 5.52 -14.62 -4.83
C GLN A 46 6.10 -15.70 -5.75
N ALA A 47 7.42 -15.80 -5.72
CA ALA A 47 8.20 -16.74 -6.51
C ALA A 47 8.79 -17.86 -5.66
N ASP A 48 9.09 -17.59 -4.39
CA ASP A 48 9.61 -18.57 -3.45
C ASP A 48 9.30 -18.15 -2.00
N LEU A 49 9.10 -19.13 -1.13
CA LEU A 49 8.81 -18.93 0.29
C LEU A 49 9.57 -19.99 1.11
N SER A 50 10.45 -19.54 1.99
CA SER A 50 11.13 -20.42 2.95
C SER A 50 10.86 -19.98 4.38
N VAL A 51 10.62 -20.97 5.24
CA VAL A 51 10.32 -20.77 6.66
C VAL A 51 11.26 -21.64 7.49
N THR A 52 11.98 -21.03 8.41
CA THR A 52 12.81 -21.72 9.40
C THR A 52 12.19 -21.52 10.77
N VAL A 53 11.71 -22.59 11.40
CA VAL A 53 11.03 -22.53 12.70
C VAL A 53 12.03 -22.84 13.82
N TYR A 54 12.04 -22.02 14.86
CA TYR A 54 12.84 -22.21 16.07
C TYR A 54 11.94 -22.69 17.22
N ASN A 55 12.51 -23.36 18.22
CA ASN A 55 11.77 -23.89 19.38
C ASN A 55 11.40 -22.82 20.43
N SER A 56 11.27 -21.56 20.01
CA SER A 56 11.03 -20.39 20.88
C SER A 56 9.87 -19.54 20.37
N ASP A 57 8.86 -20.19 19.78
CA ASP A 57 7.69 -19.56 19.16
C ASP A 57 8.02 -18.51 18.08
N ILE A 58 9.20 -18.62 17.46
CA ILE A 58 9.69 -17.70 16.43
C ILE A 58 10.05 -18.50 15.18
N ALA A 59 9.71 -17.95 14.02
CA ALA A 59 10.16 -18.43 12.73
C ALA A 59 10.82 -17.30 11.94
N LEU A 60 11.88 -17.61 11.21
CA LEU A 60 12.44 -16.74 10.18
C LEU A 60 11.73 -17.05 8.87
N VAL A 61 11.05 -16.05 8.32
CA VAL A 61 10.40 -16.11 7.02
C VAL A 61 11.27 -15.39 5.99
N ARG A 62 11.48 -15.99 4.82
CA ARG A 62 12.03 -15.32 3.64
C ARG A 62 11.03 -15.47 2.51
N ASP A 63 10.48 -14.35 2.07
CA ASP A 63 9.51 -14.23 0.99
C ASP A 63 10.21 -13.57 -0.21
N VAL A 64 10.27 -14.29 -1.33
CA VAL A 64 10.93 -13.83 -2.55
C VAL A 64 9.87 -13.55 -3.61
N ARG A 65 9.84 -12.33 -4.13
CA ARG A 65 8.85 -11.88 -5.13
C ARG A 65 9.51 -11.36 -6.40
N ASN A 66 8.82 -11.53 -7.53
CA ASN A 66 9.22 -10.95 -8.81
C ASN A 66 8.41 -9.68 -9.07
N LEU A 67 9.06 -8.51 -8.99
CA LEU A 67 8.40 -7.21 -9.07
C LEU A 67 8.91 -6.39 -10.23
N ARG A 68 8.03 -5.53 -10.75
CA ARG A 68 8.42 -4.41 -11.61
C ARG A 68 8.45 -3.14 -10.78
N LEU A 69 9.64 -2.66 -10.48
CA LEU A 69 9.89 -1.47 -9.68
C LEU A 69 10.25 -0.31 -10.62
N PRO A 70 9.63 0.87 -10.48
CA PRO A 70 10.04 2.04 -11.25
C PRO A 70 11.44 2.49 -10.81
N THR A 71 12.10 3.30 -11.62
CA THR A 71 13.32 4.00 -11.21
C THR A 71 12.96 5.26 -10.42
N GLY A 72 13.87 5.73 -9.56
CA GLY A 72 13.62 6.88 -8.68
C GLY A 72 13.05 6.48 -7.33
N SER A 73 12.38 7.43 -6.66
CA SER A 73 11.77 7.24 -5.34
C SER A 73 10.29 6.89 -5.47
N PHE A 74 9.82 5.86 -4.76
CA PHE A 74 8.43 5.42 -4.79
C PHE A 74 8.06 4.64 -3.53
N ASP A 75 6.76 4.52 -3.26
CA ASP A 75 6.25 3.71 -2.16
C ASP A 75 5.82 2.32 -2.63
N LEU A 76 6.24 1.29 -1.91
CA LEU A 76 5.87 -0.10 -2.11
C LEU A 76 5.06 -0.62 -0.92
N GLN A 77 3.83 -1.05 -1.19
CA GLN A 77 2.99 -1.78 -0.24
C GLN A 77 3.21 -3.28 -0.41
N PHE A 78 3.86 -3.90 0.58
CA PHE A 78 4.15 -5.32 0.61
C PHE A 78 3.09 -6.04 1.47
N MET A 79 2.08 -6.57 0.80
CA MET A 79 0.89 -7.18 1.42
C MET A 79 1.07 -8.68 1.63
N ASP A 80 0.12 -9.28 2.35
CA ASP A 80 -0.01 -10.73 2.57
C ASP A 80 1.19 -11.35 3.31
N ILE A 81 1.75 -10.61 4.26
CA ILE A 81 2.78 -11.10 5.18
C ILE A 81 2.18 -11.77 6.41
N ALA A 82 3.02 -12.45 7.18
CA ALA A 82 2.59 -13.08 8.44
C ALA A 82 1.96 -12.07 9.40
N ALA A 83 0.80 -12.39 9.96
CA ALA A 83 0.10 -11.54 10.94
C ALA A 83 0.84 -11.39 12.28
N THR A 84 1.85 -12.21 12.52
CA THR A 84 2.71 -12.19 13.71
C THR A 84 4.11 -11.66 13.40
N VAL A 85 4.29 -10.98 12.27
CA VAL A 85 5.56 -10.36 11.88
C VAL A 85 6.06 -9.41 12.97
N ASN A 86 7.37 -9.44 13.25
CA ASN A 86 8.05 -8.44 14.03
C ASN A 86 8.62 -7.35 13.10
N PRO A 87 8.03 -6.15 13.07
CA PRO A 87 8.39 -5.09 12.12
C PRO A 87 9.83 -4.62 12.26
N ALA A 88 10.36 -4.66 13.47
CA ALA A 88 11.74 -4.23 13.76
C ALA A 88 12.79 -5.18 13.19
N THR A 89 12.38 -6.36 12.69
CA THR A 89 13.27 -7.40 12.16
C THR A 89 13.22 -7.52 10.65
N VAL A 90 12.39 -6.70 10.01
CA VAL A 90 12.14 -6.75 8.58
C VAL A 90 13.36 -6.21 7.83
N HIS A 91 13.81 -6.97 6.85
CA HIS A 91 14.88 -6.60 5.94
C HIS A 91 14.47 -6.85 4.50
N PHE A 92 14.66 -5.85 3.64
CA PHE A 92 14.31 -5.90 2.22
C PHE A 92 15.57 -5.75 1.36
N ARG A 93 15.69 -6.57 0.31
CA ARG A 93 16.78 -6.45 -0.67
C ARG A 93 16.38 -6.95 -2.05
N SER A 94 17.06 -6.41 -3.07
CA SER A 94 17.03 -6.93 -4.44
C SER A 94 18.08 -8.04 -4.60
N LEU A 95 17.66 -9.23 -5.04
CA LEU A 95 18.51 -10.37 -5.34
C LEU A 95 19.13 -10.30 -6.75
N THR A 96 18.41 -9.72 -7.72
CA THR A 96 18.92 -9.58 -9.10
C THR A 96 19.95 -8.47 -9.25
N GLN A 97 19.78 -7.38 -8.51
CA GLN A 97 20.67 -6.23 -8.50
C GLN A 97 20.90 -5.76 -7.06
N PRO A 98 21.85 -6.37 -6.33
CA PRO A 98 22.16 -5.98 -4.97
C PRO A 98 22.62 -4.51 -4.90
N GLY A 99 22.07 -3.74 -3.95
CA GLY A 99 22.42 -2.32 -3.74
C GLY A 99 21.77 -1.32 -4.70
N ALA A 100 21.12 -1.78 -5.78
CA ALA A 100 20.42 -0.90 -6.72
C ALA A 100 19.08 -0.39 -6.18
N VAL A 101 18.46 -1.16 -5.27
CA VAL A 101 17.23 -0.76 -4.57
C VAL A 101 17.56 -0.55 -3.09
N GLY A 102 17.50 0.71 -2.65
CA GLY A 102 17.68 1.10 -1.27
C GLY A 102 16.35 1.35 -0.57
N VAL A 103 16.28 1.03 0.71
CA VAL A 103 15.14 1.39 1.58
C VAL A 103 15.45 2.75 2.20
N LEU A 104 14.62 3.75 1.91
CA LEU A 104 14.73 5.09 2.50
C LEU A 104 13.94 5.17 3.81
N GLU A 105 12.72 4.65 3.80
CA GLU A 105 11.83 4.62 4.95
C GLU A 105 11.13 3.27 5.05
N GLN A 106 10.92 2.81 6.28
CA GLN A 106 10.12 1.64 6.58
C GLN A 106 9.03 2.01 7.58
N ASN A 107 7.79 1.90 7.12
CA ASN A 107 6.62 2.03 7.94
C ASN A 107 5.88 0.68 8.03
N TYR A 108 5.31 0.40 9.20
CA TYR A 108 4.52 -0.80 9.42
C TYR A 108 3.14 -0.42 9.90
N GLU A 109 2.15 -0.70 9.07
CA GLU A 109 0.75 -0.52 9.43
C GLU A 109 0.16 -1.86 9.88
N TYR A 110 0.00 -1.97 11.20
CA TYR A 110 -0.74 -3.06 11.85
C TYR A 110 -2.08 -2.58 12.39
N ASP A 111 -2.83 -1.90 11.54
CA ASP A 111 -4.22 -1.60 11.82
C ASP A 111 -5.10 -2.66 11.16
N LEU A 112 -4.97 -3.91 11.63
CA LEU A 112 -5.97 -4.95 11.41
C LEU A 112 -7.35 -4.39 11.75
N LEU A 113 -8.36 -4.83 11.00
CA LEU A 113 -9.76 -4.44 11.11
C LEU A 113 -10.38 -4.93 12.43
N GLU A 114 -9.91 -4.37 13.55
CA GLU A 114 -10.39 -4.63 14.89
C GLU A 114 -11.48 -3.61 15.24
N PRO A 115 -12.58 -4.01 15.89
CA PRO A 115 -13.67 -3.10 16.24
C PRO A 115 -13.20 -1.86 17.01
N GLU A 116 -12.24 -2.01 17.92
CA GLU A 116 -11.70 -0.89 18.71
C GLU A 116 -10.88 0.09 17.88
N LYS A 117 -10.06 -0.41 16.94
CA LYS A 117 -9.26 0.43 16.03
C LYS A 117 -10.15 1.16 15.05
N LEU A 118 -11.18 0.47 14.53
CA LEU A 118 -12.19 1.07 13.66
C LEU A 118 -12.92 2.21 14.40
N LEU A 119 -13.36 1.99 15.64
CA LEU A 119 -13.94 3.05 16.48
C LEU A 119 -12.97 4.22 16.66
N ARG A 120 -11.69 3.96 16.97
CA ARG A 120 -10.68 5.01 17.15
C ARG A 120 -10.50 5.89 15.90
N LYS A 121 -10.54 5.31 14.69
CA LYS A 121 -10.46 6.06 13.43
C LYS A 121 -11.73 6.86 13.13
N TYR A 122 -12.84 6.46 13.73
CA TYR A 122 -14.13 7.13 13.64
C TYR A 122 -14.35 8.21 14.69
N VAL A 123 -13.35 8.53 15.51
CA VAL A 123 -13.40 9.69 16.42
C VAL A 123 -13.57 10.97 15.58
N GLY A 124 -14.59 11.75 15.92
CA GLY A 124 -15.03 12.94 15.17
C GLY A 124 -15.99 12.66 14.02
N ARG A 125 -16.41 11.40 13.79
CA ARG A 125 -17.33 11.00 12.71
C ARG A 125 -18.62 10.35 13.25
N GLU A 126 -19.66 10.41 12.44
CA GLU A 126 -20.96 9.80 12.77
C GLU A 126 -20.98 8.31 12.42
N VAL A 127 -21.61 7.53 13.29
CA VAL A 127 -21.91 6.10 13.10
C VAL A 127 -23.35 5.83 13.54
N THR A 128 -23.90 4.69 13.13
CA THR A 128 -25.24 4.26 13.53
C THR A 128 -25.15 3.19 14.61
N LEU A 129 -25.74 3.46 15.76
CA LEU A 129 -25.87 2.51 16.87
C LEU A 129 -27.21 1.81 16.74
N VAL A 130 -27.19 0.48 16.72
CA VAL A 130 -28.40 -0.34 16.68
C VAL A 130 -28.61 -0.94 18.06
N ARG A 131 -29.78 -0.70 18.63
CA ARG A 131 -30.20 -1.22 19.93
C ARG A 131 -31.44 -2.07 19.76
N THR A 132 -31.45 -3.21 20.41
CA THR A 132 -32.53 -4.16 20.36
C THR A 132 -33.38 -3.95 21.60
N ARG A 133 -34.65 -3.58 21.40
CA ARG A 133 -35.62 -3.43 22.48
C ARG A 133 -36.69 -4.51 22.34
N GLN A 134 -36.95 -5.23 23.42
CA GLN A 134 -38.14 -6.07 23.49
C GLN A 134 -39.35 -5.19 23.82
N GLU A 135 -40.33 -5.19 22.93
CA GLU A 135 -41.59 -4.49 23.12
C GLU A 135 -42.73 -5.47 22.82
N GLY A 136 -43.57 -5.76 23.83
CA GLY A 136 -44.73 -6.63 23.66
C GLY A 136 -44.42 -8.06 23.20
N GLY A 137 -43.26 -8.62 23.56
CA GLY A 137 -42.84 -9.97 23.15
C GLY A 137 -42.26 -10.05 21.73
N THR A 138 -42.13 -8.91 21.03
CA THR A 138 -41.44 -8.81 19.74
C THR A 138 -40.12 -8.06 19.90
N THR A 139 -39.09 -8.52 19.19
CA THR A 139 -37.78 -7.87 19.14
C THR A 139 -37.82 -6.73 18.11
N ARG A 140 -37.55 -5.48 18.52
CA ARG A 140 -37.48 -4.32 17.63
C ARG A 140 -36.09 -3.70 17.65
N GLU A 141 -35.56 -3.42 16.46
CA GLU A 141 -34.31 -2.67 16.30
C GLU A 141 -34.59 -1.16 16.29
N GLU A 142 -33.86 -0.43 17.13
CA GLU A 142 -33.84 1.03 17.23
C GLU A 142 -32.49 1.52 16.73
N GLU A 143 -32.49 2.23 15.60
CA GLU A 143 -31.29 2.82 15.02
C GLU A 143 -31.12 4.28 15.47
N VAL A 144 -29.96 4.58 16.05
CA VAL A 144 -29.63 5.92 16.58
C VAL A 144 -28.33 6.40 15.95
N ARG A 145 -28.37 7.52 15.22
CA ARG A 145 -27.14 8.17 14.73
C ARG A 145 -26.43 8.87 15.88
N ALA A 146 -25.14 8.58 16.03
CA ALA A 146 -24.31 9.12 17.09
C ALA A 146 -22.95 9.56 16.54
N LEU A 147 -22.48 10.72 16.98
CA LEU A 147 -21.13 11.21 16.69
C LEU A 147 -20.18 10.70 17.78
N LEU A 148 -19.13 9.97 17.40
CA LEU A 148 -18.10 9.55 18.36
C LEU A 148 -17.21 10.74 18.68
N LEU A 149 -17.21 11.21 19.92
CA LEU A 149 -16.38 12.34 20.34
C LEU A 149 -14.98 11.92 20.78
N SER A 150 -14.87 10.78 21.45
CA SER A 150 -13.59 10.23 21.91
C SER A 150 -13.71 8.74 22.23
N TYR A 151 -12.57 8.06 22.27
CA TYR A 151 -12.47 6.66 22.65
C TYR A 151 -11.23 6.45 23.54
N ASN A 152 -11.38 6.75 24.84
CA ASN A 152 -10.33 6.58 25.85
C ASN A 152 -10.92 5.74 27.00
N ASN A 153 -10.65 4.43 27.00
CA ASN A 153 -11.27 3.45 27.92
C ASN A 153 -12.80 3.30 27.77
N GLY A 154 -13.34 3.68 26.61
CA GLY A 154 -14.75 3.55 26.27
C GLY A 154 -15.21 4.66 25.32
N PRO A 155 -16.30 4.46 24.57
CA PRO A 155 -16.80 5.44 23.63
C PRO A 155 -17.59 6.55 24.32
N VAL A 156 -17.31 7.80 23.94
CA VAL A 156 -18.11 8.98 24.31
C VAL A 156 -18.88 9.43 23.08
N TRP A 157 -20.20 9.38 23.16
CA TRP A 157 -21.09 9.70 22.05
C TRP A 157 -21.71 11.08 22.22
N ARG A 158 -22.00 11.75 21.10
CA ARG A 158 -22.97 12.84 21.04
C ARG A 158 -24.20 12.36 20.28
N ILE A 159 -25.34 12.41 20.94
CA ILE A 159 -26.64 12.02 20.38
C ILE A 159 -27.54 13.24 20.51
N GLY A 160 -27.87 13.89 19.39
CA GLY A 160 -28.53 15.19 19.41
C GLY A 160 -27.71 16.24 20.17
N LYS A 161 -28.24 16.73 21.30
CA LYS A 161 -27.58 17.74 22.16
C LYS A 161 -26.91 17.12 23.40
N GLU A 162 -27.05 15.82 23.61
CA GLU A 162 -26.57 15.14 24.81
C GLU A 162 -25.21 14.49 24.58
N ILE A 163 -24.43 14.41 25.67
CA ILE A 163 -23.18 13.65 25.72
C ILE A 163 -23.48 12.37 26.47
N VAL A 164 -23.35 11.24 25.80
CA VAL A 164 -23.75 9.92 26.30
C VAL A 164 -22.52 9.04 26.46
N THR A 165 -22.36 8.45 27.65
CA THR A 165 -21.31 7.48 27.98
C THR A 165 -21.93 6.23 28.58
N GLY A 166 -21.21 5.10 28.59
CA GLY A 166 -21.73 3.84 29.13
C GLY A 166 -22.87 3.23 28.31
N LEU A 167 -23.06 3.70 27.07
CA LEU A 167 -24.08 3.16 26.18
C LEU A 167 -23.62 1.82 25.63
N HIS A 168 -24.46 0.79 25.81
CA HIS A 168 -24.29 -0.50 25.17
C HIS A 168 -25.19 -0.57 23.92
N ALA A 169 -24.56 -0.71 22.76
CA ALA A 169 -25.23 -0.98 21.49
C ALA A 169 -25.00 -2.44 21.12
N ASP A 170 -26.02 -3.12 20.58
CA ASP A 170 -25.90 -4.51 20.14
C ASP A 170 -25.09 -4.60 18.84
N GLN A 171 -25.20 -3.57 17.99
CA GLN A 171 -24.42 -3.43 16.77
C GLN A 171 -24.02 -1.97 16.54
N ILE A 172 -22.81 -1.76 16.03
CA ILE A 172 -22.34 -0.47 15.53
C ILE A 172 -22.16 -0.60 14.01
N ARG A 173 -22.86 0.23 13.25
CA ARG A 173 -22.78 0.27 11.78
C ARG A 173 -21.99 1.50 11.36
N PHE A 174 -20.91 1.26 10.62
CA PHE A 174 -20.04 2.30 10.07
C PHE A 174 -20.46 2.58 8.61
N PRO A 175 -20.54 3.85 8.20
CA PRO A 175 -20.96 4.22 6.84
C PRO A 175 -19.96 3.78 5.76
N GLU A 176 -18.67 3.78 6.07
CA GLU A 176 -17.60 3.40 5.14
C GLU A 176 -16.43 2.72 5.88
N LEU A 177 -15.50 2.10 5.15
CA LEU A 177 -14.23 1.69 5.74
C LEU A 177 -13.22 2.83 5.57
N PRO A 178 -12.52 3.30 6.62
CA PRO A 178 -11.49 4.32 6.47
C PRO A 178 -10.40 3.82 5.51
N GLY A 179 -9.98 4.66 4.57
CA GLY A 179 -9.06 4.25 3.48
C GLY A 179 -7.67 3.77 3.92
N ASN A 180 -7.29 3.98 5.19
CA ASN A 180 -6.03 3.53 5.80
C ASN A 180 -6.22 2.37 6.79
N LEU A 181 -7.32 1.61 6.69
CA LEU A 181 -7.49 0.35 7.40
C LEU A 181 -7.23 -0.80 6.45
N HIS A 182 -6.09 -1.46 6.64
CA HIS A 182 -5.75 -2.64 5.88
C HIS A 182 -6.37 -3.87 6.54
N SER A 183 -7.17 -4.62 5.76
CA SER A 183 -7.77 -5.89 6.23
C SER A 183 -6.72 -6.98 6.48
N ARG A 184 -5.50 -6.78 6.00
CA ARG A 184 -4.36 -7.70 6.13
C ARG A 184 -3.10 -6.93 6.52
N PRO A 185 -2.16 -7.56 7.24
CA PRO A 185 -0.88 -6.94 7.57
C PRO A 185 -0.16 -6.46 6.31
N THR A 186 0.29 -5.21 6.32
CA THR A 186 0.95 -4.59 5.17
C THR A 186 2.19 -3.82 5.64
N LEU A 187 3.33 -4.08 4.99
CA LEU A 187 4.54 -3.28 5.16
C LEU A 187 4.56 -2.21 4.08
N ILE A 188 4.87 -0.97 4.46
CA ILE A 188 4.97 0.15 3.52
C ILE A 188 6.42 0.62 3.54
N TRP A 189 7.09 0.54 2.40
CA TRP A 189 8.44 1.04 2.24
C TRP A 189 8.49 2.19 1.25
N THR A 190 9.20 3.25 1.58
CA THR A 190 9.69 4.21 0.60
C THR A 190 11.03 3.72 0.10
N LEU A 191 11.10 3.37 -1.18
CA LEU A 191 12.26 2.78 -1.83
C LEU A 191 12.86 3.76 -2.83
N GLN A 192 14.18 3.68 -3.01
CA GLN A 192 14.89 4.33 -4.10
C GLN A 192 15.53 3.26 -4.99
N ASN A 193 15.15 3.25 -6.27
CA ASN A 193 15.72 2.36 -7.27
C ASN A 193 16.56 3.14 -8.28
N SER A 194 17.86 2.84 -8.33
CA SER A 194 18.82 3.37 -9.30
C SER A 194 19.16 2.38 -10.42
N GLY A 195 18.58 1.17 -10.38
CA GLY A 195 18.86 0.07 -11.30
C GLY A 195 17.83 -0.10 -12.41
N GLY A 196 17.67 -1.36 -12.84
CA GLY A 196 16.67 -1.75 -13.84
C GLY A 196 15.25 -1.67 -13.30
N THR A 197 14.26 -2.09 -14.09
CA THR A 197 12.86 -2.09 -13.67
C THR A 197 12.34 -3.44 -13.22
N THR A 198 13.04 -4.53 -13.53
CA THR A 198 12.63 -5.89 -13.16
C THR A 198 13.53 -6.42 -12.06
N HIS A 199 12.95 -6.72 -10.90
CA HIS A 199 13.68 -7.17 -9.73
C HIS A 199 13.10 -8.46 -9.18
N ARG A 200 13.99 -9.38 -8.81
CA ARG A 200 13.64 -10.41 -7.83
C ARG A 200 14.04 -9.87 -6.48
N VAL A 201 13.07 -9.66 -5.60
CA VAL A 201 13.30 -9.07 -4.28
C VAL A 201 13.07 -10.12 -3.20
N GLU A 202 13.74 -9.97 -2.07
CA GLU A 202 13.56 -10.77 -0.88
C GLU A 202 13.18 -9.85 0.28
N ALA A 203 12.08 -10.20 0.95
CA ALA A 203 11.72 -9.69 2.26
C ALA A 203 11.97 -10.79 3.29
N SER A 204 12.82 -10.53 4.27
CA SER A 204 13.10 -11.46 5.37
C SER A 204 12.71 -10.85 6.70
N TYR A 205 12.04 -11.60 7.57
CA TYR A 205 11.54 -11.11 8.85
C TYR A 205 11.29 -12.25 9.84
N LEU A 206 11.28 -11.92 11.13
CA LEU A 206 10.83 -12.85 12.16
C LEU A 206 9.31 -12.79 12.31
N ALA A 207 8.68 -13.95 12.47
CA ALA A 207 7.26 -14.10 12.76
C ALA A 207 7.07 -14.96 14.02
N GLY A 208 6.11 -14.61 14.87
CA GLY A 208 5.81 -15.33 16.11
C GLY A 208 4.76 -16.44 15.95
N LYS A 209 4.51 -17.17 17.05
CA LYS A 209 3.45 -18.19 17.23
C LYS A 209 3.60 -19.44 16.34
N LEU A 210 4.83 -19.76 15.95
CA LEU A 210 5.15 -21.01 15.28
C LEU A 210 6.11 -21.81 16.18
N ALA A 211 5.69 -23.01 16.58
CA ALA A 211 6.50 -23.95 17.34
C ALA A 211 6.65 -25.26 16.54
N TRP A 212 7.74 -25.98 16.79
CA TRP A 212 7.97 -27.31 16.24
C TRP A 212 8.54 -28.22 17.31
N ASN A 213 8.29 -29.53 17.19
CA ASN A 213 8.81 -30.55 18.08
C ASN A 213 9.30 -31.73 17.23
N ALA A 214 10.39 -32.38 17.64
CA ALA A 214 10.81 -33.66 17.07
C ALA A 214 11.17 -34.64 18.18
N ASP A 215 10.50 -35.77 18.14
CA ASP A 215 10.81 -36.93 18.97
C ASP A 215 11.83 -37.81 18.25
N TYR A 216 12.92 -38.16 18.94
CA TYR A 216 13.90 -39.12 18.46
C TYR A 216 13.81 -40.40 19.29
N VAL A 217 13.52 -41.52 18.64
CA VAL A 217 13.61 -42.84 19.26
C VAL A 217 14.88 -43.50 18.75
N LEU A 218 15.85 -43.68 19.65
CA LEU A 218 17.03 -44.49 19.38
C LEU A 218 16.71 -45.95 19.76
N THR A 219 16.66 -46.82 18.77
CA THR A 219 16.69 -48.28 18.97
C THR A 219 18.14 -48.75 18.93
N VAL A 220 18.58 -49.42 20.00
CA VAL A 220 19.90 -50.07 20.16
C VAL A 220 19.80 -51.54 19.80
#